data_AF-A0A1G0XLB3-F1
#
_entry.id   AF-A0A1G0XLB3-F1
#
_cell.length_a   1.000
_cell.length_b   1.000
_cell.length_c   1.000
_cell.angle_alpha   90.00
_cell.angle_beta   90.00
_cell.angle_gamma   90.00
#
_symmetry.space_group_name_H-M   'P 1'
#
loop_
_entity.id
_entity.type
_entity.pdbx_description
1 polymer ?
#
loop_
_entity_poly.entity_id
_entity_poly.type
_entity_poly.pdbx_seq_one_letter_code
_entity_poly.pdbx_strand_id
1 'polypeptide(L)'
;MNTLFCYQYRDGENYKNFADVIIEGHFALDKIENFLHESQFFIPSEVGLDDLQEMPFKAYDHIWHEIISISFTPQLPTCKIKAREFISNFKKANLNDWNQYEVFKRKGLI
;
A
#
# COMPACT_ATOMS: atom_id res chain seq x y z
N MET A 1 20.86 -1.31 5.35
CA MET A 1 19.70 -1.89 6.07
C MET A 1 18.45 -1.53 5.29
N ASN A 2 17.58 -2.51 5.07
CA ASN A 2 16.36 -2.39 4.27
C ASN A 2 15.13 -2.40 5.19
N THR A 3 13.96 -2.05 4.65
CA THR A 3 12.69 -2.09 5.38
C THR A 3 11.86 -3.28 4.89
N LEU A 4 11.45 -4.15 5.81
CA LEU A 4 10.36 -5.10 5.62
C LEU A 4 9.04 -4.37 5.88
N PHE A 5 8.21 -4.31 4.86
CA PHE A 5 6.90 -3.66 4.88
C PHE A 5 5.83 -4.73 4.64
N CYS A 6 5.00 -4.96 5.65
CA CYS A 6 3.92 -5.93 5.62
C CYS A 6 2.59 -5.18 5.53
N TYR A 7 1.73 -5.57 4.59
CA TYR A 7 0.43 -4.96 4.40
C TYR A 7 -0.62 -6.00 4.04
N GLN A 8 -1.88 -5.64 4.22
CA GLN A 8 -3.00 -6.53 3.91
C GLN A 8 -4.10 -5.81 3.14
N TYR A 9 -4.82 -6.60 2.37
CA TYR A 9 -6.17 -6.31 1.96
C TYR A 9 -7.14 -7.08 2.86
N ARG A 10 -8.25 -6.44 3.23
CA ARG A 10 -9.36 -7.07 3.94
C ARG A 10 -10.65 -6.66 3.27
N ASP A 11 -11.46 -7.61 2.84
CA ASP A 11 -12.74 -7.32 2.19
C ASP A 11 -13.87 -7.06 3.22
N GLY A 12 -15.07 -6.73 2.72
CA GLY A 12 -16.27 -6.54 3.54
C GLY A 12 -16.78 -7.80 4.25
N GLU A 13 -16.30 -8.99 3.88
CA GLU A 13 -16.61 -10.27 4.52
C GLU A 13 -15.48 -10.77 5.46
N ASN A 14 -14.47 -9.93 5.69
CA ASN A 14 -13.31 -10.18 6.56
C ASN A 14 -12.30 -11.23 6.04
N TYR A 15 -12.36 -11.60 4.76
CA TYR A 15 -11.30 -12.35 4.08
C TYR A 15 -10.07 -11.46 3.90
N LYS A 16 -8.87 -12.05 4.04
CA LYS A 16 -7.61 -11.30 4.08
C LYS A 16 -6.56 -11.87 3.15
N ASN A 17 -5.94 -10.99 2.38
CA ASN A 17 -4.73 -11.26 1.61
C ASN A 17 -3.57 -10.43 2.18
N PHE A 18 -2.39 -11.04 2.28
CA PHE A 18 -1.20 -10.42 2.88
C PHE A 18 -0.07 -10.37 1.86
N ALA A 19 0.77 -9.35 1.97
CA ALA A 19 2.03 -9.29 1.25
C ALA A 19 3.14 -8.68 2.09
N ASP A 20 4.34 -9.23 1.88
CA ASP A 20 5.58 -8.81 2.50
C ASP A 20 6.52 -8.33 1.41
N VAL A 21 6.99 -7.08 1.52
CA VAL A 21 7.94 -6.51 0.56
C VAL A 21 9.15 -5.93 1.28
N ILE A 22 10.33 -6.18 0.72
CA ILE A 22 11.59 -5.63 1.22
C ILE A 22 11.96 -4.45 0.32
N ILE A 23 11.91 -3.26 0.89
CA ILE A 23 12.17 -1.97 0.22
C ILE A 23 13.63 -1.59 0.47
N GLU A 24 14.32 -1.15 -0.59
CA GLU A 24 15.72 -0.70 -0.48
C GLU A 24 15.80 0.59 0.36
N GLY A 25 16.60 0.56 1.43
CA GLY A 25 16.69 1.65 2.39
C GLY A 25 15.77 1.48 3.60
N HIS A 26 15.88 2.36 4.58
CA HIS A 26 15.18 2.24 5.85
C HIS A 26 14.27 3.44 6.11
N PHE A 27 13.08 3.17 6.65
CA PHE A 27 12.14 4.16 7.18
C PHE A 27 11.24 3.52 8.23
N ALA A 28 10.60 4.36 9.05
CA ALA A 28 9.59 3.96 10.03
C ALA A 28 8.23 4.59 9.70
N LEU A 29 7.18 4.14 10.39
CA LEU A 29 5.80 4.55 10.15
C LEU A 29 5.60 6.07 10.23
N ASP A 30 6.33 6.76 11.11
CA ASP A 30 6.30 8.22 11.32
C ASP A 30 6.52 9.02 10.02
N LYS A 31 7.19 8.44 9.02
CA LYS A 31 7.42 9.08 7.72
C LYS A 31 6.21 9.09 6.80
N ILE A 32 5.23 8.23 7.03
CA ILE A 32 4.08 8.05 6.14
C ILE A 32 2.72 8.10 6.83
N GLU A 33 2.66 8.00 8.16
CA GLU A 33 1.42 7.94 8.94
C GLU A 33 0.46 9.10 8.63
N ASN A 34 0.97 10.33 8.54
CA ASN A 34 0.18 11.52 8.23
C ASN A 34 -0.36 11.57 6.79
N PHE A 35 0.09 10.66 5.92
CA PHE A 35 -0.35 10.60 4.52
C PHE A 35 -1.41 9.52 4.30
N LEU A 36 -1.67 8.65 5.28
CA LEU A 36 -2.70 7.62 5.20
C LEU A 36 -4.11 8.24 5.06
N HIS A 37 -4.95 7.60 4.25
CA HIS A 37 -6.37 7.91 4.22
C HIS A 37 -7.01 7.48 5.54
N GLU A 38 -7.75 8.39 6.19
CA GLU A 38 -8.32 8.18 7.53
C GLU A 38 -7.31 7.67 8.57
N SER A 39 -6.03 8.03 8.42
CA SER A 39 -4.92 7.59 9.30
C SER A 39 -4.70 6.06 9.34
N GLN A 40 -5.33 5.29 8.44
CA GLN A 40 -5.29 3.82 8.48
C GLN A 40 -5.03 3.21 7.11
N PHE A 41 -5.55 3.81 6.05
CA PHE A 41 -5.66 3.17 4.75
C PHE A 41 -4.72 3.77 3.71
N PHE A 42 -4.36 2.96 2.73
CA PHE A 42 -3.61 3.38 1.55
C PHE A 42 -3.97 2.53 0.35
N ILE A 43 -3.50 2.93 -0.83
CA ILE A 43 -3.63 2.17 -2.08
C ILE A 43 -2.23 1.75 -2.55
N PRO A 44 -1.89 0.45 -2.53
CA PRO A 44 -0.57 -0.07 -2.89
C PRO A 44 -0.08 0.38 -4.26
N SER A 45 -0.93 0.30 -5.29
CA SER A 45 -0.57 0.70 -6.65
C SER A 45 -0.17 2.17 -6.78
N GLU A 46 -0.71 3.05 -5.93
CA GLU A 46 -0.34 4.47 -5.90
C GLU A 46 1.01 4.75 -5.23
N VAL A 47 1.55 3.76 -4.51
CA VAL A 47 2.88 3.83 -3.90
C VAL A 47 3.88 2.87 -4.55
N GLY A 48 3.45 2.20 -5.63
CA GLY A 48 4.24 1.31 -6.47
C GLY A 48 4.36 -0.12 -5.95
N LEU A 49 3.44 -0.54 -5.08
CA LEU A 49 3.27 -1.92 -4.66
C LEU A 49 2.10 -2.57 -5.40
N ASP A 50 2.00 -3.89 -5.30
CA ASP A 50 0.89 -4.64 -5.89
C ASP A 50 -0.36 -4.54 -5.02
N ASP A 51 -1.50 -4.39 -5.67
CA ASP A 51 -2.81 -4.46 -5.02
C ASP A 51 -3.19 -5.93 -4.77
N LEU A 52 -3.74 -6.24 -3.59
CA LEU A 52 -3.98 -7.63 -3.14
C LEU A 52 -5.42 -8.10 -3.30
N GLN A 53 -6.30 -7.31 -3.92
CA GLN A 53 -7.66 -7.75 -4.21
C GLN A 53 -7.67 -8.85 -5.28
N GLU A 54 -8.58 -9.81 -5.13
CA GLU A 54 -8.89 -10.74 -6.20
C GLU A 54 -9.70 -10.05 -7.29
N MET A 55 -9.45 -10.43 -8.54
CA MET A 55 -10.21 -9.91 -9.69
C MET A 55 -11.10 -11.02 -10.27
N PRO A 56 -12.33 -10.69 -10.73
CA PRO A 56 -12.96 -9.37 -10.69
C PRO A 56 -13.45 -8.98 -9.29
N PHE A 57 -13.62 -7.68 -9.04
CA PHE A 57 -14.19 -7.19 -7.78
C PHE A 57 -15.62 -7.70 -7.58
N LYS A 58 -15.95 -7.97 -6.32
CA LYS A 58 -17.28 -8.29 -5.81
C LYS A 58 -17.87 -7.07 -5.11
N ALA A 59 -19.16 -7.16 -4.77
CA ALA A 59 -19.91 -6.04 -4.17
C ALA A 59 -19.37 -5.58 -2.81
N TYR A 60 -18.63 -6.44 -2.11
CA TYR A 60 -18.04 -6.17 -0.81
C TYR A 60 -16.55 -5.78 -0.90
N ASP A 61 -16.00 -5.68 -2.11
CA ASP A 61 -14.60 -5.30 -2.30
C ASP A 61 -14.41 -3.78 -2.31
N HIS A 62 -13.22 -3.35 -1.91
CA HIS A 62 -12.81 -1.95 -1.94
C HIS A 62 -11.33 -1.80 -2.29
N ILE A 63 -10.90 -0.56 -2.57
CA ILE A 63 -9.54 -0.25 -3.03
C ILE A 63 -8.50 -0.18 -1.88
N TRP A 64 -8.97 -0.05 -0.64
CA TRP A 64 -8.13 0.23 0.53
C TRP A 64 -7.37 -0.97 1.07
N HIS A 65 -6.15 -0.71 1.54
CA HIS A 65 -5.27 -1.64 2.24
C HIS A 65 -4.80 -1.06 3.56
N GLU A 66 -4.36 -1.93 4.47
CA GLU A 66 -3.91 -1.58 5.82
C GLU A 66 -2.44 -1.96 5.99
N ILE A 67 -1.66 -1.13 6.68
CA ILE A 67 -0.28 -1.45 7.06
C ILE A 67 -0.33 -2.37 8.28
N ILE A 68 0.33 -3.53 8.20
CA ILE A 68 0.40 -4.49 9.30
C ILE A 68 1.64 -4.27 10.14
N SER A 69 2.79 -4.12 9.50
CA SER A 69 4.03 -3.84 10.22
C SER A 69 5.09 -3.21 9.33
N ILE A 70 5.99 -2.47 9.95
CA ILE A 70 7.20 -1.91 9.33
C ILE A 70 8.36 -2.26 10.25
N SER A 71 9.35 -2.99 9.72
CA SER A 71 10.53 -3.40 10.49
C SER A 71 11.80 -3.32 9.65
N PHE A 72 12.97 -3.33 10.29
CA PHE A 72 14.25 -3.34 9.59
C PHE A 72 14.73 -4.76 9.34
N THR A 73 15.33 -4.99 8.18
CA THR A 73 15.84 -6.31 7.78
C THR A 73 17.18 -6.19 7.03
N PRO A 74 18.11 -7.13 7.22
CA PRO A 74 19.34 -7.23 6.42
C PRO A 74 19.11 -7.93 5.06
N GLN A 75 17.92 -8.49 4.82
CA GLN A 75 17.60 -9.21 3.58
C GLN A 75 17.62 -8.28 2.36
N LEU A 76 17.86 -8.85 1.17
CA LEU A 76 17.91 -8.09 -0.09
C LEU A 76 16.51 -7.56 -0.49
N PRO A 77 16.44 -6.42 -1.19
CA PRO A 77 15.17 -5.87 -1.66
C PRO A 77 14.42 -6.83 -2.58
N THR A 78 13.10 -6.94 -2.42
CA THR A 78 12.21 -7.74 -3.28
C THR A 78 11.44 -6.88 -4.27
N CYS A 79 11.50 -5.55 -4.14
CA CYS A 79 10.89 -4.59 -5.05
C CYS A 79 11.95 -3.59 -5.56
N LYS A 80 11.62 -2.88 -6.65
CA LYS A 80 12.54 -1.92 -7.29
C LYS A 80 12.50 -0.52 -6.64
N ILE A 81 11.48 -0.24 -5.85
CA ILE A 81 11.27 1.09 -5.26
C ILE A 81 12.17 1.26 -4.04
N LYS A 82 12.76 2.44 -3.92
CA LYS A 82 13.58 2.81 -2.76
C LYS A 82 12.75 3.53 -1.71
N ALA A 83 13.14 3.45 -0.45
CA ALA A 83 12.45 4.08 0.68
C ALA A 83 12.15 5.57 0.46
N ARG A 84 13.10 6.34 -0.10
CA ARG A 84 12.88 7.77 -0.41
C ARG A 84 11.78 8.00 -1.43
N GLU A 85 11.74 7.18 -2.48
CA GLU A 85 10.71 7.25 -3.51
C GLU A 85 9.37 6.78 -2.95
N PHE A 86 9.36 5.70 -2.17
CA PHE A 86 8.19 5.17 -1.49
C PHE A 86 7.50 6.24 -0.62
N ILE A 87 8.25 6.92 0.27
CA ILE A 87 7.72 8.01 1.11
C ILE A 87 7.20 9.18 0.24
N SER A 88 7.91 9.52 -0.84
CA SER A 88 7.49 10.55 -1.78
C SER A 88 6.16 10.18 -2.46
N ASN A 89 5.98 8.90 -2.80
CA ASN A 89 4.74 8.42 -3.41
C ASN A 89 3.56 8.49 -2.42
N PHE A 90 3.74 8.13 -1.15
CA PHE A 90 2.70 8.35 -0.12
C PHE A 90 2.25 9.80 -0.06
N LYS A 91 3.21 10.74 -0.04
CA LYS A 91 2.90 12.17 -0.04
C LYS A 91 2.13 12.59 -1.30
N LYS A 92 2.55 12.13 -2.48
CA LYS A 92 1.87 12.45 -3.75
C LYS A 92 0.47 11.85 -3.82
N ALA A 93 0.32 10.59 -3.41
CA ALA A 93 -0.96 9.90 -3.38
C ALA A 93 -1.93 10.64 -2.44
N ASN A 94 -1.50 10.99 -1.24
CA ASN A 94 -2.30 11.78 -0.30
C ASN A 94 -2.74 13.15 -0.89
N LEU A 95 -1.82 13.89 -1.52
CA LEU A 95 -2.13 15.18 -2.15
C LEU A 95 -3.14 15.07 -3.31
N ASN A 96 -3.19 13.91 -3.97
CA ASN A 96 -4.11 13.63 -5.07
C ASN A 96 -5.33 12.82 -4.61
N ASP A 97 -5.65 12.82 -3.32
CA ASP A 97 -6.75 12.06 -2.73
C ASP A 97 -6.75 10.57 -3.16
N TRP A 98 -5.56 9.98 -3.14
CA TRP A 98 -5.28 8.60 -3.52
C TRP A 98 -5.72 8.22 -4.95
N ASN A 99 -5.93 9.20 -5.84
CA ASN A 99 -6.39 9.00 -7.22
C ASN A 99 -7.57 8.02 -7.33
N GLN A 100 -8.49 8.07 -6.36
CA GLN A 100 -9.54 7.06 -6.19
C GLN A 100 -10.31 6.77 -7.49
N TYR A 101 -10.70 7.82 -8.23
CA TYR A 101 -11.40 7.67 -9.51
C TYR A 101 -10.65 6.78 -10.52
N GLU A 102 -9.35 7.01 -10.71
CA GLU A 102 -8.54 6.21 -11.63
C GLU A 102 -8.32 4.80 -11.10
N VAL A 103 -8.23 4.61 -9.78
CA VAL A 103 -8.18 3.28 -9.17
C VAL A 103 -9.48 2.52 -9.44
N PHE A 104 -10.64 3.13 -9.17
CA PHE A 104 -11.95 2.54 -9.45
C PHE A 104 -12.08 2.12 -10.92
N LYS A 105 -11.68 2.99 -11.85
CA LYS A 105 -11.68 2.72 -13.29
C LYS A 105 -10.75 1.56 -13.67
N ARG A 106 -9.51 1.53 -13.15
CA ARG A 106 -8.55 0.41 -13.39
C ARG A 106 -9.06 -0.92 -12.84
N LYS A 107 -9.90 -0.89 -11.80
CA LYS A 107 -10.53 -2.08 -11.20
C LYS A 107 -11.89 -2.44 -11.80
N GLY A 108 -12.38 -1.66 -12.78
CA GLY A 108 -13.66 -1.93 -13.46
C GLY A 108 -14.90 -1.67 -12.60
N LEU A 109 -14.81 -0.75 -11.64
CA LEU A 109 -15.90 -0.40 -10.72
C LEU A 109 -16.76 0.76 -11.23
N ILE A 110 -16.26 1.52 -12.20
CA ILE A 110 -16.91 2.65 -12.89
C ILE A 110 -16.50 2.69 -14.37
#